data_AF-A0A1M6VMG0-F1
#
_entry.id   AF-A0A1M6VMG0-F1
#
_cell.length_a   1.000
_cell.length_b   1.000
_cell.length_c   1.000
_cell.angle_alpha   90.00
_cell.angle_beta   90.00
_cell.angle_gamma   90.00
#
_symmetry.space_group_name_H-M   'P 1'
#
loop_
_entity.id
_entity.type
_entity.pdbx_description
1 polymer ?
#
loop_
_entity_poly.entity_id
_entity_poly.type
_entity_poly.pdbx_seq_one_letter_code
_entity_poly.pdbx_strand_id
1 'polypeptide(L)'
;MLILKFCICLLCILWIFLSIYKQFRPEGFRKNNDPFSLIPSWTLFSPKPMKNNCLLAYRERLVEGNISEIIVINDFTPKWYFIFWYGQRRDVKFILSIRRQLPSYKNVDKLFLKSTSFMMIKNYVLNYNTNQKQPTERQLLYFVKGGFYLNRTDKLLFVSKIKNT
;
A
#
# COMPACT_ATOMS: atom_id res chain seq x y z
N MET A 1 47.49 -3.18 14.49
CA MET A 1 46.55 -3.53 13.39
C MET A 1 45.58 -4.66 13.73
N LEU A 2 46.02 -5.77 14.36
CA LEU A 2 45.14 -6.92 14.65
C LEU A 2 43.95 -6.56 15.55
N ILE A 3 44.20 -5.82 16.64
CA ILE A 3 43.18 -5.37 17.60
C ILE A 3 42.10 -4.52 16.90
N LEU A 4 42.52 -3.57 16.05
CA LEU A 4 41.59 -2.74 15.27
C LEU A 4 40.68 -3.58 14.37
N LYS A 5 41.22 -4.61 13.71
CA LYS A 5 40.42 -5.53 12.88
C LYS A 5 39.38 -6.28 13.72
N PHE A 6 39.74 -6.76 14.91
CA PHE A 6 38.80 -7.41 15.83
C PHE A 6 37.69 -6.47 16.29
N CYS A 7 38.03 -5.23 16.66
CA CYS A 7 37.03 -4.23 17.04
C CYS A 7 36.04 -3.94 15.90
N ILE A 8 36.54 -3.79 14.67
CA ILE A 8 35.69 -3.56 13.49
C ILE A 8 34.78 -4.78 13.24
N CYS A 9 35.32 -6.00 13.28
CA CYS A 9 34.51 -7.22 13.09
C CYS A 9 33.41 -7.34 14.14
N LEU A 10 33.73 -7.08 15.41
CA LEU A 10 32.77 -7.14 16.50
C LEU A 10 31.66 -6.08 16.34
N LEU A 11 32.02 -4.87 15.91
CA LEU A 11 31.06 -3.82 15.60
C LEU A 11 30.14 -4.21 14.44
N CYS A 12 30.68 -4.80 13.37
CA CYS A 12 29.89 -5.29 12.22
C CYS A 12 28.92 -6.41 12.64
N ILE A 13 29.38 -7.38 13.44
CA ILE A 13 28.53 -8.48 13.93
C ILE A 13 27.40 -7.93 14.79
N LEU A 14 27.72 -7.05 15.75
CA LEU A 14 26.74 -6.43 16.63
C LEU A 14 25.71 -5.61 15.82
N TRP A 15 26.17 -4.91 14.79
CA TRP A 15 25.31 -4.15 13.88
C TRP A 15 24.36 -5.05 13.05
N ILE A 16 24.83 -6.21 12.58
CA ILE A 16 23.99 -7.21 11.91
C ILE A 16 22.94 -7.76 12.87
N PHE A 17 23.33 -8.13 14.08
CA PHE A 17 22.40 -8.65 15.09
C PHE A 17 21.31 -7.62 15.46
N LEU A 18 21.68 -6.36 15.68
CA LEU A 18 20.71 -5.30 15.95
C LEU A 18 19.78 -5.06 14.75
N SER A 19 20.28 -5.16 13.52
CA SER A 19 19.47 -5.07 12.30
C SER A 19 18.43 -6.19 12.23
N ILE A 20 18.83 -7.43 12.51
CA ILE A 20 17.94 -8.59 12.57
C ILE A 20 16.92 -8.41 13.70
N TYR A 21 17.37 -8.03 14.89
CA TYR A 21 16.49 -7.81 16.05
C TYR A 21 15.41 -6.75 15.77
N LYS A 22 15.80 -5.62 15.16
CA LYS A 22 14.88 -4.54 14.74
C LYS A 22 13.86 -5.04 13.72
N GLN A 23 14.27 -5.91 12.79
CA GLN A 23 13.38 -6.52 11.78
C GLN A 23 12.22 -7.33 12.43
N PHE A 24 12.49 -8.00 13.55
CA PHE A 24 11.54 -8.85 14.26
C PHE A 24 10.71 -8.13 15.33
N ARG A 25 11.01 -6.86 15.66
CA ARG A 25 10.22 -6.04 16.59
C ARG A 25 9.33 -5.01 15.86
N PRO A 26 8.15 -5.41 15.36
CA PRO A 26 7.28 -4.56 14.53
C PRO A 26 6.68 -3.34 15.23
N GLU A 27 6.74 -3.27 16.56
CA GLU A 27 6.07 -2.24 17.38
C GLU A 27 7.03 -1.47 18.29
N GLY A 28 8.35 -1.70 18.16
CA GLY A 28 9.31 -1.40 19.23
C GLY A 28 9.36 0.05 19.68
N PHE A 29 9.27 1.02 18.76
CA PHE A 29 9.43 2.43 19.10
C PHE A 29 8.62 3.34 18.18
N ARG A 30 7.94 4.35 18.75
CA ARG A 30 7.35 5.44 17.95
C ARG A 30 8.47 6.12 17.17
N LYS A 31 8.21 6.51 15.92
CA LYS A 31 9.20 7.09 14.98
C LYS A 31 10.10 8.20 15.59
N ASN A 32 9.58 8.94 16.57
CA ASN A 32 10.32 10.04 17.22
C ASN A 32 11.24 9.60 18.36
N ASN A 33 11.08 8.38 18.91
CA ASN A 33 11.85 7.85 20.03
C ASN A 33 12.49 6.48 19.68
N ASP A 34 12.95 6.30 18.44
CA ASP A 34 13.61 5.06 18.01
C ASP A 34 15.14 5.16 18.26
N PRO A 35 15.68 4.56 19.34
CA PRO A 35 17.12 4.55 19.60
C PRO A 35 17.90 3.79 18.52
N PHE A 36 17.22 2.98 17.70
CA PHE A 36 17.80 2.25 16.59
C PHE A 36 17.55 2.92 15.25
N SER A 37 17.17 4.20 15.21
CA SER A 37 16.86 4.94 13.97
C SER A 37 17.99 4.91 12.93
N LEU A 38 19.25 4.90 13.39
CA LEU A 38 20.46 4.81 12.56
C LEU A 38 20.71 3.40 11.98
N ILE A 39 20.03 2.38 12.49
CA ILE A 39 20.17 1.00 12.01
C ILE A 39 19.24 0.80 10.81
N PRO A 40 19.77 0.43 9.63
CA PRO A 40 18.98 0.31 8.43
C PRO A 40 17.96 -0.83 8.57
N SER A 41 16.72 -0.54 8.23
CA SER A 41 15.70 -1.57 8.05
C SER A 41 15.82 -2.18 6.66
N TRP A 42 16.25 -3.43 6.58
CA TRP A 42 16.40 -4.16 5.32
C TRP A 42 15.03 -4.61 4.81
N THR A 43 14.32 -3.71 4.13
CA THR A 43 12.97 -3.98 3.60
C THR A 43 12.91 -4.97 2.43
N LEU A 44 14.06 -5.45 1.95
CA LEU A 44 14.17 -6.49 0.92
C LEU A 44 13.81 -7.88 1.47
N PHE A 45 14.18 -8.16 2.72
CA PHE A 45 13.93 -9.43 3.41
C PHE A 45 12.97 -9.26 4.59
N SER A 46 12.02 -8.33 4.48
CA SER A 46 11.02 -8.12 5.54
C SER A 46 10.19 -9.40 5.71
N PRO A 47 10.19 -10.05 6.89
CA PRO A 47 9.40 -11.27 7.15
C PRO A 47 7.89 -11.01 7.06
N LYS A 48 7.50 -9.73 6.98
CA LYS A 48 6.15 -9.29 6.66
C LYS A 48 6.21 -8.61 5.28
N PRO A 49 6.00 -9.34 4.17
CA PRO A 49 5.76 -8.70 2.88
C PRO A 49 4.62 -7.70 3.08
N MET A 50 4.86 -6.47 2.61
CA MET A 50 4.00 -5.29 2.66
C MET A 50 2.67 -5.46 3.44
N LYS A 51 2.65 -5.08 4.73
CA LYS A 51 1.48 -5.15 5.65
C LYS A 51 0.22 -4.40 5.19
N ASN A 52 0.24 -3.79 4.01
CA ASN A 52 -0.69 -2.77 3.59
C ASN A 52 -1.56 -3.25 2.44
N ASN A 53 -2.56 -4.02 2.81
CA ASN A 53 -3.53 -4.66 1.93
C ASN A 53 -4.61 -3.71 1.41
N CYS A 54 -4.31 -2.42 1.26
CA CYS A 54 -5.29 -1.48 0.75
C CYS A 54 -5.30 -1.58 -0.76
N LEU A 55 -6.44 -2.04 -1.28
CA LEU A 55 -6.65 -2.24 -2.69
C LEU A 55 -7.58 -1.14 -3.22
N LEU A 56 -7.16 -0.58 -4.34
CA LEU A 56 -7.94 0.31 -5.17
C LEU A 56 -8.47 -0.53 -6.32
N ALA A 57 -9.78 -0.58 -6.47
CA ALA A 57 -10.43 -1.23 -7.59
C ALA A 57 -11.51 -0.35 -8.18
N TYR A 58 -11.98 -0.76 -9.34
CA TYR A 58 -13.19 -0.23 -9.92
C TYR A 58 -14.06 -1.36 -10.44
N ARG A 59 -15.34 -1.08 -10.57
CA ARG A 59 -16.29 -1.89 -11.33
C ARG A 59 -17.13 -0.98 -12.20
N GLU A 60 -17.65 -1.50 -13.27
CA GLU A 60 -18.42 -0.76 -14.26
C GLU A 60 -19.84 -1.27 -14.31
N ARG A 61 -20.75 -0.35 -14.66
CA ARG A 61 -22.10 -0.71 -15.09
C ARG A 61 -22.14 -0.64 -16.60
N LEU A 62 -22.49 -1.77 -17.21
CA LEU A 62 -22.67 -1.89 -18.64
C LEU A 62 -24.03 -1.33 -19.06
N VAL A 63 -24.17 -1.00 -20.35
CA VAL A 63 -25.40 -0.45 -20.95
C VAL A 63 -26.61 -1.35 -20.69
N GLU A 64 -26.41 -2.67 -20.70
CA GLU A 64 -27.43 -3.70 -20.46
C GLU A 64 -27.84 -3.81 -18.97
N GLY A 65 -27.32 -2.95 -18.08
CA GLY A 65 -27.60 -2.97 -16.65
C GLY A 65 -26.72 -3.95 -15.85
N ASN A 66 -26.00 -4.84 -16.53
CA ASN A 66 -25.04 -5.77 -15.94
C ASN A 66 -23.87 -5.04 -15.26
N ILE A 67 -23.40 -5.59 -14.13
CA ILE A 67 -22.25 -5.08 -13.37
C ILE A 67 -21.02 -5.91 -13.74
N SER A 68 -19.92 -5.25 -14.07
CA SER A 68 -18.65 -5.92 -14.37
C SER A 68 -18.06 -6.56 -13.12
N GLU A 69 -17.11 -7.47 -13.34
CA GLU A 69 -16.21 -7.93 -12.29
C GLU A 69 -15.43 -6.75 -11.68
N ILE A 70 -14.97 -6.95 -10.44
CA ILE A 70 -14.15 -5.96 -9.73
C ILE A 70 -12.72 -6.05 -10.27
N ILE A 71 -12.27 -4.99 -10.93
CA ILE A 71 -10.93 -4.89 -11.49
C ILE A 71 -10.04 -4.18 -10.48
N VAL A 72 -9.08 -4.89 -9.92
CA VAL A 72 -8.12 -4.36 -8.95
C VAL A 72 -6.96 -3.71 -9.70
N ILE A 73 -6.75 -2.41 -9.46
CA ILE A 73 -5.73 -1.60 -10.15
C ILE A 73 -4.34 -1.88 -9.58
N ASN A 74 -4.26 -2.14 -8.28
CA ASN A 74 -3.01 -2.24 -7.54
C ASN A 74 -2.75 -3.66 -6.99
N ASP A 75 -3.23 -4.69 -7.67
CA ASP A 75 -2.94 -6.08 -7.30
C ASP A 75 -1.51 -6.43 -7.71
N PHE A 76 -0.57 -6.21 -6.78
CA PHE A 76 0.85 -6.40 -7.04
C PHE A 76 1.30 -7.77 -6.55
N THR A 77 1.57 -8.66 -7.49
CA THR A 77 2.34 -9.87 -7.24
C THR A 77 3.83 -9.56 -7.35
N PRO A 78 4.63 -9.73 -6.26
CA PRO A 78 6.05 -9.46 -6.31
C PRO A 78 6.72 -10.45 -7.26
N LYS A 79 7.18 -9.97 -8.41
CA LYS A 79 7.97 -10.77 -9.36
C LYS A 79 9.43 -10.78 -8.93
N TRP A 80 10.09 -11.91 -9.12
CA TRP A 80 11.48 -12.15 -8.70
C TRP A 80 12.48 -11.13 -9.28
N TYR A 81 12.22 -10.59 -10.48
CA TYR A 81 13.11 -9.61 -11.11
C TYR A 81 12.99 -8.19 -10.53
N PHE A 82 12.02 -7.90 -9.65
CA PHE A 82 11.91 -6.60 -8.97
C PHE A 82 12.78 -6.48 -7.71
N ILE A 83 13.68 -7.44 -7.46
CA ILE A 83 14.60 -7.43 -6.31
C ILE A 83 15.50 -6.20 -6.30
N PHE A 84 16.05 -5.79 -7.45
CA PHE A 84 17.02 -4.68 -7.53
C PHE A 84 16.37 -3.30 -7.66
N TRP A 85 15.18 -3.23 -8.25
CA TRP A 85 14.44 -1.98 -8.40
C TRP A 85 12.94 -2.22 -8.24
N TYR A 86 12.42 -1.78 -7.11
CA TYR A 86 11.00 -1.89 -6.77
C TYR A 86 10.29 -0.54 -6.96
N GLY A 87 10.31 -0.02 -8.20
CA GLY A 87 9.64 1.25 -8.56
C GLY A 87 8.16 1.28 -8.20
N GLN A 88 7.50 0.11 -8.24
CA GLN A 88 6.10 -0.11 -7.89
C GLN A 88 5.77 0.15 -6.41
N ARG A 89 6.76 0.31 -5.51
CA ARG A 89 6.47 0.76 -4.12
C ARG A 89 5.93 2.19 -4.09
N ARG A 90 6.17 2.99 -5.15
CA ARG A 90 5.72 4.38 -5.23
C ARG A 90 4.19 4.47 -5.32
N ASP A 91 3.57 3.65 -6.16
CA ASP A 91 2.11 3.65 -6.36
C ASP A 91 1.39 3.15 -5.11
N VAL A 92 1.93 2.11 -4.47
CA VAL A 92 1.41 1.61 -3.19
C VAL A 92 1.57 2.66 -2.08
N LYS A 93 2.71 3.35 -2.01
CA LYS A 93 2.91 4.46 -1.06
C LYS A 93 1.94 5.60 -1.30
N PHE A 94 1.63 5.92 -2.56
CA PHE A 94 0.64 6.93 -2.92
C PHE A 94 -0.77 6.53 -2.44
N ILE A 95 -1.20 5.31 -2.74
CA ILE A 95 -2.49 4.76 -2.26
C ILE A 95 -2.55 4.74 -0.73
N LEU A 96 -1.44 4.47 -0.06
CA LEU A 96 -1.33 4.52 1.40
C LEU A 96 -1.31 5.93 1.97
N SER A 97 -0.68 6.90 1.30
CA SER A 97 -0.72 8.29 1.75
C SER A 97 -2.13 8.85 1.66
N ILE A 98 -2.88 8.44 0.63
CA ILE A 98 -4.31 8.75 0.52
C ILE A 98 -5.09 8.12 1.67
N ARG A 99 -4.82 6.87 2.06
CA ARG A 99 -5.42 6.29 3.27
C ARG A 99 -5.12 7.10 4.53
N ARG A 100 -3.91 7.62 4.68
CA ARG A 100 -3.58 8.45 5.85
C ARG A 100 -4.34 9.77 5.84
N GLN A 101 -4.71 10.25 4.65
CA GLN A 101 -5.58 11.41 4.47
C GLN A 101 -7.08 11.07 4.60
N LEU A 102 -7.48 9.78 4.54
CA LEU A 102 -8.79 9.29 4.99
C LEU A 102 -8.73 9.21 6.52
N PRO A 103 -9.09 10.27 7.27
CA PRO A 103 -9.02 10.17 8.71
C PRO A 103 -10.18 9.26 9.17
N SER A 104 -10.12 8.75 10.40
CA SER A 104 -11.06 7.77 11.00
C SER A 104 -12.50 8.30 11.24
N TYR A 105 -13.01 9.14 10.34
CA TYR A 105 -14.12 10.04 10.60
C TYR A 105 -15.40 9.56 9.91
N LYS A 106 -16.35 9.12 10.73
CA LYS A 106 -17.74 8.82 10.34
C LYS A 106 -18.50 10.00 9.70
N ASN A 107 -17.96 11.22 9.69
CA ASN A 107 -18.64 12.46 9.27
C ASN A 107 -17.88 13.32 8.23
N VAL A 108 -16.74 12.86 7.70
CA VAL A 108 -15.84 13.68 6.83
C VAL A 108 -15.86 13.21 5.36
N ASP A 109 -16.73 12.24 5.02
CA ASP A 109 -16.81 11.63 3.68
C ASP A 109 -16.87 12.65 2.53
N LYS A 110 -17.59 13.76 2.73
CA LYS A 110 -17.70 14.83 1.71
C LYS A 110 -16.41 15.63 1.50
N LEU A 111 -15.54 15.74 2.51
CA LEU A 111 -14.27 16.49 2.41
C LEU A 111 -13.18 15.64 1.75
N PHE A 112 -13.13 14.34 2.05
CA PHE A 112 -12.19 13.44 1.38
C PHE A 112 -12.49 13.31 -0.11
N LEU A 113 -13.77 13.19 -0.49
CA LEU A 113 -14.21 13.19 -1.89
C LEU A 113 -13.83 14.47 -2.64
N LYS A 114 -13.57 15.58 -1.93
CA LYS A 114 -13.11 16.86 -2.49
C LYS A 114 -11.58 17.04 -2.43
N SER A 115 -10.85 16.11 -1.83
CA SER A 115 -9.40 16.22 -1.74
C SER A 115 -8.75 16.11 -3.13
N THR A 116 -7.65 16.85 -3.33
CA THR A 116 -6.90 16.83 -4.59
C THR A 116 -6.37 15.43 -4.92
N SER A 117 -5.92 14.69 -3.90
CA SER A 117 -5.43 13.32 -4.07
C SER A 117 -6.55 12.37 -4.50
N PHE A 118 -7.77 12.52 -3.96
CA PHE A 118 -8.91 11.75 -4.42
C PHE A 118 -9.32 12.09 -5.86
N MET A 119 -9.31 13.37 -6.23
CA MET A 119 -9.59 13.79 -7.60
C MET A 119 -8.56 13.26 -8.60
N MET A 120 -7.28 13.20 -8.22
CA MET A 120 -6.23 12.57 -9.04
C MET A 120 -6.51 11.08 -9.25
N ILE A 121 -6.89 10.34 -8.19
CA ILE A 121 -7.28 8.93 -8.33
C ILE A 121 -8.50 8.81 -9.23
N LYS A 122 -9.53 9.64 -9.02
CA LYS A 122 -10.74 9.62 -9.83
C LYS A 122 -10.41 9.82 -11.31
N ASN A 123 -9.58 10.81 -11.62
CA ASN A 123 -9.12 11.08 -12.98
C ASN A 123 -8.25 9.94 -13.54
N TYR A 124 -7.34 9.38 -12.73
CA TYR A 124 -6.54 8.23 -13.13
C TYR A 124 -7.42 7.04 -13.46
N VAL A 125 -8.39 6.73 -12.59
CA VAL A 125 -9.32 5.62 -12.81
C VAL A 125 -10.20 5.89 -14.00
N LEU A 126 -10.74 7.10 -14.20
CA LEU A 126 -11.51 7.48 -15.38
C LEU A 126 -10.76 7.19 -16.69
N ASN A 127 -9.50 7.61 -16.75
CA ASN A 127 -8.65 7.41 -17.93
C ASN A 127 -7.97 6.04 -17.96
N TYR A 128 -8.22 5.18 -16.96
CA TYR A 128 -7.70 3.83 -16.95
C TYR A 128 -8.43 3.04 -18.03
N ASN A 129 -7.65 2.67 -19.05
CA ASN A 129 -8.13 2.15 -20.32
C ASN A 129 -8.88 0.82 -20.10
N THR A 130 -10.21 0.82 -20.27
CA THR A 130 -10.99 -0.40 -20.28
C THR A 130 -11.18 -0.86 -21.73
N ASN A 131 -10.69 -2.05 -22.03
CA ASN A 131 -10.98 -2.76 -23.29
C ASN A 131 -12.44 -3.23 -23.39
N GLN A 132 -13.33 -2.81 -22.49
CA GLN A 132 -14.71 -3.28 -22.41
C GLN A 132 -15.70 -2.19 -22.86
N LYS A 133 -16.77 -2.68 -23.52
CA LYS A 133 -17.93 -1.97 -24.05
C LYS A 133 -18.26 -0.69 -23.27
N GLN A 134 -18.47 0.42 -23.98
CA GLN A 134 -18.82 1.75 -23.46
C GLN A 134 -19.55 1.71 -22.09
N PRO A 135 -18.83 1.94 -20.97
CA PRO A 135 -19.43 1.87 -19.65
C PRO A 135 -20.31 3.10 -19.41
N THR A 136 -21.51 2.89 -18.83
CA THR A 136 -22.43 3.99 -18.49
C THR A 136 -22.04 4.66 -17.17
N GLU A 137 -21.57 3.89 -16.21
CA GLU A 137 -21.10 4.39 -14.91
C GLU A 137 -19.91 3.57 -14.43
N ARG A 138 -18.94 4.23 -13.80
CA ARG A 138 -17.83 3.56 -13.11
C ARG A 138 -17.94 3.78 -11.61
N GLN A 139 -17.71 2.74 -10.83
CA GLN A 139 -17.73 2.80 -9.37
C GLN A 139 -16.33 2.50 -8.86
N LEU A 140 -15.76 3.46 -8.14
CA LEU A 140 -14.49 3.33 -7.45
C LEU A 140 -14.72 2.60 -6.13
N LEU A 141 -13.89 1.62 -5.85
CA LEU A 141 -13.93 0.77 -4.68
C LEU A 141 -12.59 0.87 -3.96
N TYR A 142 -12.63 1.08 -2.66
CA TYR A 142 -11.44 1.01 -1.83
C TYR A 142 -11.70 0.04 -0.69
N PHE A 143 -10.87 -0.99 -0.59
CA PHE A 143 -11.02 -2.04 0.40
C PHE A 143 -9.70 -2.45 1.01
N VAL A 144 -9.76 -2.99 2.21
CA VAL A 144 -8.63 -3.59 2.90
C VAL A 144 -8.77 -5.09 2.79
N LYS A 145 -7.84 -5.75 2.10
CA LYS A 145 -7.77 -7.21 2.08
C LYS A 145 -7.31 -7.71 3.45
N GLY A 146 -7.89 -8.79 3.96
CA GLY A 146 -7.49 -9.40 5.23
C GLY A 146 -6.02 -9.84 5.26
N GLY A 147 -5.46 -10.13 4.08
CA GLY A 147 -4.09 -10.59 3.89
C GLY A 147 -3.89 -12.05 4.28
N PHE A 148 -2.63 -12.43 4.49
CA PHE A 148 -2.21 -13.80 4.86
C PHE A 148 -2.77 -14.30 6.21
N TYR A 149 -3.40 -13.44 6.99
CA TYR A 149 -4.06 -13.81 8.23
C TYR A 149 -5.46 -14.35 7.91
N LEU A 150 -5.59 -15.68 7.87
CA LEU A 150 -6.80 -16.46 7.56
C LEU A 150 -8.08 -16.01 8.30
N ASN A 151 -7.96 -15.29 9.42
CA ASN A 151 -9.09 -14.85 10.24
C ASN A 151 -9.56 -13.40 10.00
N ARG A 152 -8.99 -12.67 9.03
CA ARG A 152 -9.47 -11.32 8.71
C ARG A 152 -10.27 -11.32 7.43
N THR A 153 -11.53 -10.91 7.52
CA THR A 153 -12.38 -10.67 6.35
C THR A 153 -11.97 -9.39 5.65
N ASP A 154 -12.16 -9.34 4.34
CA ASP A 154 -11.96 -8.14 3.56
C ASP A 154 -12.94 -7.05 4.02
N LYS A 155 -12.44 -5.83 4.21
CA LYS A 155 -13.23 -4.69 4.68
C LYS A 155 -13.30 -3.64 3.60
N LEU A 156 -14.50 -3.42 3.06
CA LEU A 156 -14.75 -2.30 2.18
C LEU A 156 -14.75 -1.00 2.99
N LEU A 157 -13.89 -0.05 2.59
CA LEU A 157 -13.76 1.24 3.27
C LEU A 157 -14.70 2.28 2.68
N PHE A 158 -14.74 2.40 1.35
CA PHE A 158 -15.62 3.35 0.68
C PHE A 158 -15.94 2.92 -0.75
N VAL A 159 -17.10 3.38 -1.23
CA VAL A 159 -17.51 3.31 -2.64
C VAL A 159 -17.84 4.71 -3.12
N SER A 160 -17.32 5.09 -4.28
CA SER A 160 -17.67 6.37 -4.92
C SER A 160 -18.11 6.13 -6.36
N LYS A 161 -19.25 6.71 -6.72
CA LYS A 161 -19.67 6.74 -8.13
C LYS A 161 -18.86 7.76 -8.89
N ILE A 162 -18.49 7.41 -10.10
CA ILE A 162 -17.78 8.24 -11.07
C ILE A 162 -18.64 8.22 -12.33
N LYS A 163 -19.14 9.39 -12.72
CA LYS A 163 -19.80 9.57 -14.02
C LYS A 163 -18.76 10.04 -15.02
N ASN A 164 -18.75 9.44 -16.21
CA ASN A 164 -18.13 10.05 -17.38
C ASN A 164 -19.01 11.26 -17.72
N THR A 165 -18.48 12.46 -17.53
CA THR A 165 -19.07 13.69 -18.05
C THR A 165 -18.82 13.79 -19.54
#